data_AF-A0A7C6IIU1-F1
#
_entry.id   AF-A0A7C6IIU1-F1
#
_cell.length_a   1.000
_cell.length_b   1.000
_cell.length_c   1.000
_cell.angle_alpha   90.00
_cell.angle_beta   90.00
_cell.angle_gamma   90.00
#
_symmetry.space_group_name_H-M   'P 1'
#
loop_
_entity.id
_entity.type
_entity.pdbx_description
1 polymer ?
#
loop_
_entity_poly.entity_id
_entity_poly.type
_entity_poly.pdbx_seq_one_letter_code
_entity_poly.pdbx_strand_id
1 'polypeptide(L)'
;MKKTIIILIIMFFVVGCFQKKVKVNSEIKEDKKEYKLSLIMAGDVLIHDAIYKDAYISNDKYDFNYLFEYIKPIIQKHDLAFCNQETIIGGKKLGLSTYPRFNSPEEIGDALVDTGFNLISLANNHSLDKGEQGIINSNNYWKTKDV
;
A
#
# COMPACT_ATOMS: atom_id res chain seq x y z
N MET A 1 -5.52 14.08 -85.74
CA MET A 1 -5.26 13.03 -84.72
C MET A 1 -4.05 13.33 -83.84
N LYS A 2 -2.87 13.70 -84.39
CA LYS A 2 -1.67 13.97 -83.57
C LYS A 2 -1.76 15.22 -82.66
N LYS A 3 -2.46 16.28 -83.07
CA LYS A 3 -2.63 17.50 -82.25
C LYS A 3 -3.60 17.32 -81.07
N THR A 4 -4.59 16.44 -81.19
CA THR A 4 -5.59 16.16 -80.15
C THR A 4 -5.00 15.34 -79.00
N ILE A 5 -4.05 14.44 -79.29
CA ILE A 5 -3.35 13.62 -78.29
C ILE A 5 -2.40 14.47 -77.42
N ILE A 6 -1.75 15.49 -78.01
CA ILE A 6 -0.84 16.37 -77.27
C ILE A 6 -1.60 17.24 -76.25
N ILE A 7 -2.81 17.70 -76.59
CA ILE A 7 -3.65 18.49 -75.68
C ILE A 7 -4.13 17.65 -74.49
N LEU A 8 -4.49 16.38 -74.69
CA LEU A 8 -4.88 15.46 -73.61
C LEU A 8 -3.71 15.14 -72.66
N ILE A 9 -2.49 15.02 -73.18
CA ILE A 9 -1.29 14.75 -72.36
C ILE A 9 -0.94 15.98 -71.51
N ILE A 10 -1.03 17.19 -72.06
CA ILE A 10 -0.77 18.43 -71.30
C ILE A 10 -1.82 18.64 -70.21
N MET A 11 -3.08 18.30 -70.48
CA MET A 11 -4.17 18.42 -69.50
C MET A 11 -4.04 17.41 -68.34
N PHE A 12 -3.40 16.26 -68.56
CA PHE A 12 -3.09 15.28 -67.52
C PHE A 12 -1.95 15.73 -66.58
N PHE A 13 -1.01 16.54 -67.08
CA PHE A 13 0.12 17.03 -66.28
C PHE A 13 -0.26 18.18 -65.32
N VAL A 14 -1.29 18.98 -65.63
CA VAL A 14 -1.67 20.14 -64.79
C VAL A 14 -2.46 19.72 -63.53
N VAL A 15 -3.18 18.59 -63.56
CA VAL A 15 -3.95 18.10 -62.40
C VAL A 15 -3.04 17.42 -61.35
N GLY A 16 -1.85 16.95 -61.73
CA GLY A 16 -0.95 16.19 -60.86
C GLY A 16 -0.18 17.01 -59.80
N CYS A 17 -0.19 18.34 -59.87
CA CYS A 17 0.64 19.18 -58.98
C CYS A 17 -0.08 19.77 -57.76
N PHE A 18 -1.36 19.50 -57.54
CA PHE A 18 -2.12 20.03 -56.39
C PHE A 18 -2.42 18.99 -55.31
N GLN A 19 -1.49 18.08 -55.03
CA GLN A 19 -1.45 17.48 -53.68
C GLN A 19 -0.68 18.42 -52.77
N LYS A 20 -1.40 19.34 -52.14
CA LYS A 20 -0.91 20.06 -50.96
C LYS A 20 -0.59 19.00 -49.92
N LYS A 21 0.69 18.61 -49.81
CA LYS A 21 1.19 17.77 -48.71
C LYS A 21 0.92 18.55 -47.43
N VAL A 22 -0.23 18.30 -46.81
CA VAL A 22 -0.47 18.68 -45.43
C VAL A 22 0.52 17.85 -44.64
N LYS A 23 1.62 18.49 -44.24
CA LYS A 23 2.59 17.92 -43.32
C LYS A 23 1.87 17.91 -41.96
N VAL A 24 1.10 16.87 -41.69
CA VAL A 24 0.53 16.61 -40.37
C VAL A 24 1.70 16.15 -39.49
N ASN A 25 2.51 17.11 -39.04
CA ASN A 25 3.37 16.93 -37.88
C ASN A 25 2.48 17.09 -36.65
N SER A 26 1.58 16.13 -36.44
CA SER A 26 1.04 15.89 -35.11
C SER A 26 1.84 14.73 -34.53
N GLU A 27 3.04 15.03 -34.03
CA GLU A 27 3.55 14.24 -32.93
C GLU A 27 2.51 14.38 -31.81
N ILE A 28 1.64 13.39 -31.69
CA ILE A 28 0.79 13.24 -30.51
C ILE A 28 1.78 12.93 -29.39
N LYS A 29 2.23 13.96 -28.69
CA LYS A 29 2.84 13.79 -27.38
C LYS A 29 1.74 13.25 -26.49
N GLU A 30 1.65 11.93 -26.42
CA GLU A 30 0.88 11.27 -25.41
C GLU A 30 1.56 11.65 -24.08
N ASP A 31 0.98 12.61 -23.37
CA ASP A 31 1.39 12.97 -22.02
C ASP A 31 1.22 11.71 -21.16
N LYS A 32 2.28 10.90 -21.07
CA LYS A 32 2.31 9.73 -20.19
C LYS A 32 2.11 10.25 -18.78
N LYS A 33 0.92 9.99 -18.22
CA LYS A 33 0.66 10.22 -16.81
C LYS A 33 1.61 9.36 -16.00
N GLU A 34 2.50 10.01 -15.27
CA GLU A 34 3.39 9.37 -14.30
C GLU A 34 2.70 9.41 -12.93
N TYR A 35 2.58 8.25 -12.29
CA TYR A 35 2.06 8.13 -10.93
C TYR A 35 3.23 7.76 -10.01
N LYS A 36 3.33 8.44 -8.87
CA LYS A 36 4.35 8.19 -7.86
C LYS A 36 3.67 7.85 -6.55
N LEU A 37 4.29 6.94 -5.81
CA LEU A 37 3.88 6.51 -4.49
C LEU A 37 5.14 6.30 -3.65
N SER A 38 5.07 6.69 -2.39
CA SER A 38 6.11 6.48 -1.38
C SER A 38 5.71 5.33 -0.46
N LEU A 39 6.66 4.42 -0.21
CA LEU A 39 6.48 3.25 0.64
C LEU A 39 7.57 3.25 1.71
N ILE A 40 7.17 3.05 2.96
CA ILE A 40 8.06 2.72 4.08
C ILE A 40 7.66 1.36 4.65
N MET A 41 8.64 0.59 5.10
CA MET A 41 8.43 -0.76 5.63
C MET A 41 9.18 -0.94 6.94
N ALA A 42 8.50 -1.51 7.92
CA ALA A 42 9.07 -2.02 9.16
C ALA A 42 8.92 -3.55 9.20
N GLY A 43 9.81 -4.20 9.95
CA GLY A 43 9.75 -5.64 10.19
C GLY A 43 8.72 -6.00 11.28
N ASP A 44 9.11 -6.96 12.11
CA ASP A 44 8.24 -7.61 13.07
C ASP A 44 7.89 -6.72 14.27
N VAL A 45 6.60 -6.50 14.46
CA VAL A 45 6.01 -5.99 15.70
C VAL A 45 5.84 -7.19 16.64
N LEU A 46 6.96 -7.56 17.27
CA LEU A 46 7.08 -8.72 18.13
C LEU A 46 7.08 -8.32 19.62
N ILE A 47 5.95 -8.51 20.30
CA ILE A 47 5.80 -8.10 21.70
C ILE A 47 6.18 -9.24 22.66
N HIS A 48 7.37 -9.12 23.25
CA HIS A 48 7.84 -9.99 24.34
C HIS A 48 7.43 -9.48 25.73
N ASP A 49 7.69 -10.29 26.76
CA ASP A 49 7.24 -10.06 28.13
C ASP A 49 7.69 -8.71 28.73
N ALA A 50 8.92 -8.27 28.44
CA ALA A 50 9.44 -6.99 28.91
C ALA A 50 8.62 -5.82 28.37
N ILE A 51 8.32 -5.84 27.07
CA ILE A 51 7.52 -4.80 26.39
C ILE A 51 6.08 -4.81 26.95
N TYR A 52 5.52 -6.00 27.18
CA TYR A 52 4.21 -6.14 27.82
C TYR A 52 4.12 -5.48 29.19
N LYS A 53 5.12 -5.73 30.03
CA LYS A 53 5.18 -5.20 31.38
C LYS A 53 5.35 -3.68 31.36
N ASP A 54 6.19 -3.18 30.47
CA ASP A 54 6.46 -1.74 30.33
C ASP A 54 5.24 -0.98 29.79
N ALA A 55 4.49 -1.57 28.86
CA ALA A 55 3.26 -1.00 28.33
C ALA A 55 2.05 -1.09 29.27
N TYR A 56 2.12 -1.84 30.39
CA TYR A 56 0.98 -2.01 31.29
C TYR A 56 0.71 -0.74 32.11
N ILE A 57 -0.54 -0.28 32.11
CA ILE A 57 -0.96 0.87 32.92
C ILE A 57 -1.66 0.38 34.20
N SER A 58 -2.91 -0.06 34.07
CA SER A 58 -3.77 -0.53 35.16
C SER A 58 -5.07 -1.14 34.61
N ASN A 59 -5.76 -1.95 35.41
CA ASN A 59 -7.08 -2.50 35.06
C ASN A 59 -7.12 -3.18 33.68
N ASP A 60 -6.12 -4.02 33.41
CA ASP A 60 -5.91 -4.71 32.13
C ASP A 60 -5.83 -3.79 30.91
N LYS A 61 -5.37 -2.55 31.08
CA LYS A 61 -5.11 -1.60 29.99
C LYS A 61 -3.62 -1.48 29.70
N TYR A 62 -3.30 -1.34 28.42
CA TYR A 62 -1.95 -1.19 27.92
C TYR A 62 -1.84 0.08 27.07
N ASP A 63 -0.67 0.72 27.08
CA ASP A 63 -0.30 1.80 26.17
C ASP A 63 1.03 1.48 25.49
N PHE A 64 0.97 1.28 24.17
CA PHE A 64 2.13 0.98 23.34
C PHE A 64 2.60 2.19 22.52
N ASN A 65 1.93 3.34 22.60
CA ASN A 65 2.22 4.49 21.72
C ASN A 65 3.65 5.02 21.89
N TYR A 66 4.18 4.98 23.12
CA TYR A 66 5.54 5.44 23.42
C TYR A 66 6.62 4.68 22.62
N LEU A 67 6.36 3.41 22.25
CA LEU A 67 7.31 2.62 21.46
C LEU A 67 7.58 3.21 20.08
N PHE A 68 6.63 3.98 19.55
CA PHE A 68 6.65 4.49 18.18
C PHE A 68 6.82 6.01 18.10
N GLU A 69 6.96 6.71 19.23
CA GLU A 69 6.92 8.17 19.30
C GLU A 69 7.91 8.85 18.35
N TYR A 70 9.13 8.33 18.26
CA TYR A 70 10.20 8.90 17.44
C TYR A 70 10.07 8.56 15.96
N ILE A 71 9.38 7.46 15.60
CA ILE A 71 9.23 7.04 14.22
C ILE A 71 7.93 7.52 13.59
N LYS A 72 6.91 7.84 14.39
CA LYS A 72 5.60 8.31 13.92
C LYS A 72 5.70 9.47 12.92
N PRO A 73 6.48 10.55 13.15
CA PRO A 73 6.66 11.62 12.17
C PRO A 73 7.36 11.20 10.86
N ILE A 74 8.04 10.06 10.84
CA ILE A 74 8.69 9.50 9.64
C ILE A 74 7.69 8.64 8.88
N ILE A 75 6.95 7.78 9.58
CA ILE A 75 5.94 6.88 9.03
C ILE A 75 4.84 7.68 8.32
N GLN A 76 4.28 8.70 8.99
CA GLN A 76 3.15 9.51 8.49
C GLN A 76 3.43 10.33 7.21
N LYS A 77 4.69 10.37 6.74
CA LYS A 77 5.07 11.08 5.50
C LYS A 77 4.93 10.22 4.23
N HIS A 78 4.62 8.93 4.37
CA HIS A 78 4.57 8.00 3.25
C HIS A 78 3.12 7.65 2.91
N ASP A 79 2.85 7.39 1.63
CA ASP A 79 1.52 7.01 1.16
C ASP A 79 1.15 5.60 1.65
N LEU A 80 2.11 4.68 1.63
CA LEU A 80 2.01 3.35 2.21
C LEU A 80 3.04 3.15 3.31
N ALA A 81 2.58 2.67 4.45
CA ALA A 81 3.38 2.34 5.61
C ALA A 81 3.07 0.92 6.05
N PHE A 82 4.04 0.03 5.80
CA PHE A 82 3.92 -1.39 6.05
C PHE A 82 4.58 -1.81 7.37
N CYS A 83 3.96 -2.74 8.10
CA CYS A 83 4.64 -3.54 9.13
C CYS A 83 4.14 -4.98 9.18
N ASN A 84 4.97 -5.90 9.71
CA ASN A 84 4.55 -7.27 10.01
C ASN A 84 4.09 -7.37 11.47
N GLN A 85 2.79 -7.62 11.70
CA GLN A 85 2.27 -7.88 13.03
C GLN A 85 2.56 -9.34 13.42
N GLU A 86 3.76 -9.58 13.96
CA GLU A 86 4.27 -10.90 14.33
C GLU A 86 3.44 -11.54 15.44
N THR A 87 3.25 -10.85 16.57
CA THR A 87 2.38 -11.37 17.64
C THR A 87 0.91 -11.17 17.30
N ILE A 88 0.16 -12.26 17.17
CA ILE A 88 -1.27 -12.22 16.83
C ILE A 88 -2.11 -11.41 17.83
N ILE A 89 -3.02 -10.57 17.33
CA ILE A 89 -4.02 -9.88 18.15
C ILE A 89 -5.25 -10.79 18.28
N GLY A 90 -5.16 -11.79 19.16
CA GLY A 90 -6.31 -12.63 19.53
C GLY A 90 -7.15 -12.06 20.67
N GLY A 91 -6.69 -10.98 21.31
CA GLY A 91 -7.40 -10.24 22.35
C GLY A 91 -7.32 -10.87 23.74
N LYS A 92 -7.66 -10.06 24.75
CA LYS A 92 -7.52 -10.40 26.18
C LYS A 92 -8.34 -11.62 26.60
N LYS A 93 -9.50 -11.83 25.99
CA LYS A 93 -10.39 -12.97 26.30
C LYS A 93 -9.76 -14.34 26.04
N LEU A 94 -8.82 -14.44 25.10
CA LEU A 94 -8.07 -15.67 24.84
C LEU A 94 -6.83 -15.84 25.74
N GLY A 95 -6.62 -14.92 26.68
CA GLY A 95 -5.44 -14.86 27.55
C GLY A 95 -4.22 -14.30 26.82
N LEU A 96 -3.72 -13.16 27.29
CA LEU A 96 -2.46 -12.61 26.79
C LEU A 96 -1.31 -13.56 27.10
N SER A 97 -0.37 -13.68 26.18
CA SER A 97 0.79 -14.56 26.37
C SER A 97 1.99 -14.12 25.54
N THR A 98 3.16 -14.52 26.01
CA THR A 98 4.44 -14.30 25.34
C THR A 98 4.98 -15.62 24.76
N TYR A 99 6.26 -15.66 24.41
CA TYR A 99 6.95 -16.84 23.90
C TYR A 99 6.68 -18.09 24.77
N PRO A 100 6.47 -19.28 24.18
CA PRO A 100 6.59 -19.61 22.75
C PRO A 100 5.31 -19.47 21.93
N ARG A 101 4.19 -19.09 22.55
CA ARG A 101 2.89 -18.92 21.85
C ARG A 101 2.28 -17.60 22.23
N PHE A 102 2.41 -16.62 21.36
CA PHE A 102 2.05 -15.23 21.59
C PHE A 102 0.54 -15.00 21.51
N ASN A 103 0.08 -13.95 22.20
CA ASN A 103 -1.20 -13.31 21.97
C ASN A 103 -1.22 -11.92 22.56
N SER A 104 -1.71 -11.00 21.74
CA SER A 104 -1.66 -9.58 22.00
C SER A 104 -3.02 -8.94 22.22
N PRO A 105 -3.07 -7.90 23.07
CA PRO A 105 -4.26 -7.09 23.26
C PRO A 105 -4.48 -6.21 22.02
N GLU A 106 -5.67 -5.65 21.86
CA GLU A 106 -6.02 -4.81 20.71
C GLU A 106 -5.19 -3.52 20.67
N GLU A 107 -4.76 -3.04 21.84
CA GLU A 107 -4.02 -1.79 22.00
C GLU A 107 -2.69 -1.71 21.24
N ILE A 108 -2.00 -2.83 20.94
CA ILE A 108 -0.80 -2.76 20.09
C ILE A 108 -1.18 -2.41 18.65
N GLY A 109 -2.29 -2.95 18.15
CA GLY A 109 -2.79 -2.59 16.84
C GLY A 109 -3.27 -1.14 16.81
N ASP A 110 -3.86 -0.63 17.89
CA ASP A 110 -4.29 0.76 17.99
C ASP A 110 -3.08 1.70 17.87
N ALA A 111 -1.98 1.37 18.55
CA ALA A 111 -0.73 2.12 18.47
C ALA A 111 -0.11 2.09 17.07
N LEU A 112 -0.21 0.97 16.33
CA LEU A 112 0.27 0.90 14.94
C LEU A 112 -0.54 1.82 14.00
N VAL A 113 -1.86 1.80 14.14
CA VAL A 113 -2.75 2.69 13.36
C VAL A 113 -2.47 4.16 13.70
N ASP A 114 -2.35 4.50 14.99
CA ASP A 114 -2.03 5.86 15.43
C ASP A 114 -0.64 6.32 14.92
N THR A 115 0.33 5.41 14.85
CA THR A 115 1.66 5.67 14.28
C THR A 115 1.60 6.00 12.79
N GLY A 116 0.56 5.57 12.08
CA GLY A 116 0.34 5.80 10.66
C GLY A 116 0.63 4.59 9.77
N PHE A 117 0.79 3.38 10.33
CA PHE A 117 0.83 2.17 9.52
C PHE A 117 -0.56 1.91 8.92
N ASN A 118 -0.59 1.65 7.61
CA ASN A 118 -1.82 1.48 6.83
C ASN A 118 -1.75 0.28 5.87
N LEU A 119 -0.78 -0.61 6.09
CA LEU A 119 -0.67 -1.88 5.39
C LEU A 119 -0.06 -2.92 6.36
N ILE A 120 -0.89 -3.79 6.92
CA ILE A 120 -0.46 -4.72 7.99
C ILE A 120 -0.37 -6.15 7.45
N SER A 121 0.82 -6.75 7.53
CA SER A 121 0.96 -8.20 7.30
C SER A 121 0.57 -8.98 8.56
N LEU A 122 -0.28 -9.99 8.37
CA LEU A 122 -0.61 -10.99 9.38
C LEU A 122 -0.01 -12.36 9.06
N ALA A 123 0.79 -12.45 7.99
CA ALA A 123 1.36 -13.70 7.50
C ALA A 123 2.80 -13.88 8.02
N ASN A 124 2.94 -14.66 9.09
CA ASN A 124 4.21 -14.97 9.74
C ASN A 124 4.12 -16.33 10.47
N ASN A 125 5.20 -16.74 11.13
CA ASN A 125 5.26 -18.02 11.85
C ASN A 125 4.40 -18.07 13.11
N HIS A 126 3.95 -16.93 13.65
CA HIS A 126 3.14 -16.82 14.86
C HIS A 126 1.65 -16.56 14.60
N SER A 127 1.24 -16.50 13.32
CA SER A 127 -0.16 -16.28 12.91
C SER A 127 -1.15 -17.32 13.44
N LEU A 128 -0.68 -18.48 13.90
CA LEU A 128 -1.53 -19.58 14.40
C LEU A 128 -1.34 -19.86 15.90
N ASP A 129 -0.65 -18.99 16.65
CA ASP A 129 -0.33 -19.24 18.06
C ASP A 129 -1.55 -19.41 18.97
N LYS A 130 -2.69 -18.85 18.56
CA LYS A 130 -4.01 -19.01 19.21
C LYS A 130 -5.03 -19.75 18.35
N GLY A 131 -4.55 -20.51 17.36
CA GLY A 131 -5.39 -21.31 16.48
C GLY A 131 -6.40 -20.48 15.70
N GLU A 132 -7.44 -21.16 15.20
CA GLU A 132 -8.52 -20.56 14.41
C GLU A 132 -9.20 -19.38 15.12
N GLN A 133 -9.51 -19.52 16.42
CA GLN A 133 -10.18 -18.45 17.16
C GLN A 133 -9.33 -17.18 17.25
N GLY A 134 -8.01 -17.31 17.38
CA GLY A 134 -7.08 -16.19 17.32
C GLY A 134 -7.11 -15.47 15.97
N ILE A 135 -7.14 -16.22 14.87
CA ILE A 135 -7.23 -15.68 13.51
C ILE A 135 -8.56 -14.93 13.32
N ILE A 136 -9.68 -15.52 13.76
CA ILE A 136 -11.00 -14.89 13.68
C ILE A 136 -11.02 -13.58 14.45
N ASN A 137 -10.49 -13.57 15.68
CA ASN A 137 -10.44 -12.37 16.51
C ASN A 137 -9.56 -11.28 15.87
N SER A 138 -8.37 -11.64 15.39
CA SER A 138 -7.46 -10.72 14.70
C SER A 138 -8.10 -10.12 13.46
N ASN A 139 -8.73 -10.94 12.61
CA ASN A 139 -9.43 -10.50 11.42
C ASN A 139 -10.61 -9.55 11.75
N ASN A 140 -11.38 -9.87 12.79
CA ASN A 140 -12.48 -9.02 13.22
C ASN A 140 -11.97 -7.68 13.76
N TYR A 141 -10.88 -7.67 14.50
CA TYR A 141 -10.23 -6.46 14.97
C TYR A 141 -9.76 -5.59 13.78
N TRP A 142 -8.98 -6.13 12.85
CA TRP A 142 -8.44 -5.37 11.73
C TRP A 142 -9.51 -4.82 10.78
N LYS A 143 -10.64 -5.53 10.61
CA LYS A 143 -11.80 -5.02 9.86
C LYS A 143 -12.46 -3.76 10.46
N THR A 144 -12.16 -3.43 11.71
CA THR A 144 -12.64 -2.20 12.36
C THR A 144 -11.73 -1.00 12.09
N LYS A 145 -10.57 -1.23 11.45
CA LYS A 145 -9.54 -0.22 11.17
C LYS A 145 -9.52 0.09 9.68
N ASP A 146 -9.08 1.30 9.35
CA ASP A 146 -8.89 1.75 7.97
C ASP A 146 -7.43 1.51 7.56
N VAL A 147 -7.07 0.23 7.38
CA VAL A 147 -5.72 -0.28 7.04
C VAL A 147 -5.78 -1.50 6.12
#